data_AF-A0A0D2JVZ7-F1
#
_entry.id   AF-A0A0D2JVZ7-F1
#
_cell.length_a   1.000
_cell.length_b   1.000
_cell.length_c   1.000
_cell.angle_alpha   90.00
_cell.angle_beta   90.00
_cell.angle_gamma   90.00
#
_symmetry.space_group_name_H-M   'P 1'
#
loop_
_entity.id
_entity.type
_entity.pdbx_description
1 polymer ?
#
loop_
_entity_poly.entity_id
_entity_poly.type
_entity_poly.pdbx_seq_one_letter_code
_entity_poly.pdbx_strand_id
1 'polypeptide(L)'
;MDTAGKVFTRQELELIARLAQQHGAYVLSDEVYEHLTFPGGLPHVSIRGLPGMRDRTIRLGSAGKTFSLTAWKVGWMEGPERLLGPCVKAHQFLVFTVPSSLQRAVAGALDGADGQAFYHGLGAECARQRALLAPRLAAIGFDILPAEGTYFLVADVAKFLRDGEDDVGFAKRLTAEAGVTVIPVSAFYADASRAPRSLVRFCFCKQDSKLQEGCRRLEEYFGGAGNGAAAAAGAEAAAGLAP
;
A
#
# COMPACT_ATOMS: atom_id res chain seq x y z
N MET A 1 0.26 3.50 6.51
CA MET A 1 1.51 2.74 6.31
C MET A 1 1.45 2.04 4.96
N ASP A 2 2.40 2.31 4.06
CA ASP A 2 2.38 1.85 2.65
C ASP A 2 2.25 0.33 2.50
N THR A 3 3.00 -0.45 3.28
CA THR A 3 3.04 -1.90 3.12
C THR A 3 1.80 -2.60 3.66
N ALA A 4 1.29 -2.17 4.82
CA ALA A 4 0.25 -2.87 5.56
C ALA A 4 -1.15 -2.24 5.43
N GLY A 5 -1.30 -1.09 4.76
CA GLY A 5 -2.59 -0.39 4.67
C GLY A 5 -3.12 0.15 6.01
N LYS A 6 -2.31 0.12 7.08
CA LYS A 6 -2.66 0.59 8.42
C LYS A 6 -2.76 2.11 8.49
N VAL A 7 -3.77 2.60 9.17
CA VAL A 7 -3.87 3.98 9.67
C VAL A 7 -3.55 3.95 11.16
N PHE A 8 -2.63 4.81 11.61
CA PHE A 8 -2.29 4.85 13.03
C PHE A 8 -3.42 5.50 13.82
N THR A 9 -3.84 4.86 14.89
CA THR A 9 -4.77 5.46 15.85
C THR A 9 -4.08 6.59 16.60
N ARG A 10 -4.89 7.52 17.14
CA ARG A 10 -4.38 8.57 18.03
C ARG A 10 -3.59 8.01 19.21
N GLN A 11 -4.05 6.92 19.83
CA GLN A 11 -3.39 6.31 20.99
C GLN A 11 -1.99 5.77 20.65
N GLU A 12 -1.84 5.13 19.49
CA GLU A 12 -0.53 4.67 19.00
C GLU A 12 0.40 5.86 18.72
N LEU A 13 -0.11 6.93 18.09
CA LEU A 13 0.67 8.14 17.82
C LEU A 13 1.07 8.85 19.12
N GLU A 14 0.20 8.88 20.12
CA GLU A 14 0.50 9.44 21.44
C GLU A 14 1.58 8.61 22.17
N LEU A 15 1.58 7.28 22.02
CA LEU A 15 2.66 6.43 22.52
C LEU A 15 3.99 6.77 21.84
N ILE A 16 4.02 6.84 20.50
CA ILE A 16 5.21 7.21 19.74
C ILE A 16 5.70 8.61 20.15
N ALA A 17 4.77 9.57 20.29
CA ALA A 17 5.07 10.93 20.70
C ALA A 17 5.67 11.00 22.11
N ARG A 18 5.15 10.23 23.07
CA ARG A 18 5.72 10.14 24.43
C ARG A 18 7.14 9.59 24.40
N LEU A 19 7.37 8.50 23.67
CA LEU A 19 8.71 7.90 23.55
C LEU A 19 9.69 8.86 22.85
N ALA A 20 9.28 9.51 21.77
CA ALA A 20 10.11 10.49 21.07
C ALA A 20 10.49 11.67 21.98
N GLN A 21 9.58 12.12 22.84
CA GLN A 21 9.86 13.17 23.83
C GLN A 21 10.81 12.67 24.93
N GLN A 22 10.52 11.52 25.53
CA GLN A 22 11.33 10.90 26.59
C GLN A 22 12.79 10.70 26.17
N HIS A 23 13.01 10.29 24.92
CA HIS A 23 14.35 9.99 24.40
C HIS A 23 14.99 11.15 23.62
N GLY A 24 14.35 12.32 23.58
CA GLY A 24 14.87 13.45 22.80
C GLY A 24 14.95 13.19 21.29
N ALA A 25 14.19 12.24 20.77
CA ALA A 25 14.22 11.84 19.36
C ALA A 25 13.46 12.83 18.47
N TYR A 26 13.90 12.91 17.22
CA TYR A 26 13.18 13.54 16.12
C TYR A 26 12.26 12.54 15.42
N VAL A 27 11.20 13.03 14.81
CA VAL A 27 10.25 12.23 14.04
C VAL A 27 10.25 12.69 12.59
N LEU A 28 10.50 11.77 11.67
CA LEU A 28 10.21 11.95 10.26
C LEU A 28 8.88 11.24 9.97
N SER A 29 7.83 12.02 9.73
CA SER A 29 6.49 11.51 9.48
C SER A 29 6.16 11.55 8.00
N ASP A 30 6.18 10.38 7.37
CA ASP A 30 5.75 10.22 5.98
C ASP A 30 4.22 10.14 5.93
N GLU A 31 3.59 11.22 5.49
CA GLU A 31 2.14 11.39 5.45
C GLU A 31 1.61 11.50 4.01
N VAL A 32 2.35 10.99 3.02
CA VAL A 32 1.99 11.13 1.59
C VAL A 32 0.63 10.53 1.21
N TYR A 33 0.03 9.71 2.07
CA TYR A 33 -1.29 9.10 1.87
C TYR A 33 -2.36 9.64 2.82
N GLU A 34 -2.17 10.84 3.39
CA GLU A 34 -3.09 11.43 4.37
C GLU A 34 -4.55 11.50 3.93
N HIS A 35 -4.83 11.64 2.63
CA HIS A 35 -6.18 11.72 2.08
C HIS A 35 -6.76 10.36 1.62
N LEU A 36 -6.03 9.28 1.85
CA LEU A 36 -6.40 7.92 1.42
C LEU A 36 -6.85 7.07 2.60
N THR A 37 -7.54 7.67 3.55
CA THR A 37 -8.28 6.92 4.57
C THR A 37 -9.67 6.60 4.05
N PHE A 38 -10.22 5.43 4.43
CA PHE A 38 -11.53 5.02 3.92
C PHE A 38 -12.68 5.70 4.67
N PRO A 39 -13.78 6.07 3.98
CA PRO A 39 -14.97 6.63 4.62
C PRO A 39 -15.51 5.72 5.73
N GLY A 40 -15.88 6.31 6.87
CA GLY A 40 -16.33 5.57 8.06
C GLY A 40 -15.22 4.84 8.83
N GLY A 41 -13.98 4.87 8.35
CA GLY A 41 -12.80 4.34 9.03
C GLY A 41 -12.10 5.37 9.92
N LEU A 42 -10.85 5.08 10.28
CA LEU A 42 -10.01 5.99 11.05
C LEU A 42 -9.61 7.21 10.19
N PRO A 43 -9.77 8.44 10.71
CA PRO A 43 -9.24 9.61 10.02
C PRO A 43 -7.72 9.64 10.12
N HIS A 44 -7.08 10.32 9.16
CA HIS A 44 -5.66 10.63 9.28
C HIS A 44 -5.43 11.61 10.45
N VAL A 45 -4.42 11.32 11.27
CA VAL A 45 -3.98 12.20 12.35
C VAL A 45 -2.48 12.41 12.19
N SER A 46 -2.08 13.66 11.95
CA SER A 46 -0.66 13.99 11.90
C SER A 46 -0.06 13.98 13.30
N ILE A 47 1.02 13.21 13.49
CA ILE A 47 1.77 13.19 14.76
C ILE A 47 2.33 14.59 15.11
N ARG A 48 2.62 15.40 14.09
CA ARG A 48 3.09 16.78 14.25
C ARG A 48 2.07 17.66 14.98
N GLY A 49 0.77 17.36 14.86
CA GLY A 49 -0.31 18.05 15.54
C GLY A 49 -0.47 17.69 17.02
N LEU A 50 0.25 16.67 17.52
CA LEU A 50 0.16 16.27 18.92
C LEU A 50 0.98 17.21 19.83
N PRO A 51 0.60 17.34 21.12
CA PRO A 51 1.33 18.15 22.09
C PRO A 51 2.83 17.79 22.15
N GLY A 52 3.70 18.80 22.09
CA GLY A 52 5.15 18.63 22.16
C GLY A 52 5.83 18.10 20.88
N MET A 53 5.08 17.83 19.81
CA MET A 53 5.61 17.23 18.59
C MET A 53 5.94 18.22 17.46
N ARG A 54 5.35 19.43 17.47
CA ARG A 54 5.53 20.44 16.42
C ARG A 54 7.00 20.77 16.15
N ASP A 55 7.79 20.90 17.22
CA ASP A 55 9.19 21.31 17.14
C ASP A 55 10.16 20.15 16.89
N ARG A 56 9.72 18.89 16.82
CA ARG A 56 10.63 17.75 16.60
C ARG A 56 10.23 16.88 15.42
N THR A 57 9.21 17.28 14.68
CA THR A 57 8.65 16.51 13.59
C THR A 57 8.86 17.21 12.27
N ILE A 58 9.44 16.51 11.29
CA ILE A 58 9.35 16.84 9.87
C ILE A 58 8.23 15.98 9.29
N ARG A 59 7.22 16.60 8.70
CA ARG A 59 6.14 15.94 7.96
C ARG A 59 6.45 15.99 6.47
N LEU A 60 6.24 14.89 5.76
CA LEU A 60 6.46 14.77 4.32
C LEU A 60 5.11 14.65 3.59
N GLY A 61 4.99 15.36 2.47
CA GLY A 61 3.86 15.27 1.55
C GLY A 61 4.30 15.03 0.11
N SER A 62 3.40 14.52 -0.74
CA SER A 62 3.69 14.18 -2.13
C SER A 62 2.51 14.50 -3.04
N ALA A 63 2.74 15.40 -4.00
CA ALA A 63 1.76 15.69 -5.05
C ALA A 63 1.44 14.44 -5.88
N GLY A 64 2.43 13.54 -6.04
CA GLY A 64 2.25 12.31 -6.80
C GLY A 64 1.21 11.37 -6.20
N LYS A 65 1.01 11.42 -4.88
CA LYS A 65 0.01 10.62 -4.17
C LYS A 65 -1.28 11.40 -3.96
N THR A 66 -1.18 12.68 -3.60
CA THR A 66 -2.32 13.60 -3.41
C THR A 66 -3.13 13.84 -4.68
N PHE A 67 -2.48 13.88 -5.85
CA PHE A 67 -3.13 14.21 -7.14
C PHE A 67 -3.01 13.11 -8.19
N SER A 68 -2.54 11.92 -7.82
CA SER A 68 -2.28 10.81 -8.77
C SER A 68 -1.27 11.16 -9.89
N LEU A 69 -0.39 12.15 -9.65
CA LEU A 69 0.63 12.64 -10.59
C LEU A 69 2.03 12.08 -10.27
N THR A 70 2.15 10.76 -10.12
CA THR A 70 3.38 10.10 -9.61
C THR A 70 4.64 10.42 -10.43
N ALA A 71 4.47 10.69 -11.74
CA ALA A 71 5.56 11.06 -12.64
C ALA A 71 6.08 12.49 -12.45
N TRP A 72 5.32 13.38 -11.78
CA TRP A 72 5.71 14.78 -11.62
C TRP A 72 6.82 14.99 -10.59
N LYS A 73 7.02 14.03 -9.69
CA LYS A 73 8.10 14.05 -8.68
C LYS A 73 8.16 15.34 -7.85
N VAL A 74 6.99 15.93 -7.55
CA VAL A 74 6.87 17.07 -6.63
C VAL A 74 6.41 16.57 -5.26
N GLY A 75 7.10 17.02 -4.22
CA GLY A 75 6.77 16.78 -2.81
C GLY A 75 7.26 17.93 -1.95
N TRP A 76 6.96 17.89 -0.67
CA TRP A 76 7.31 18.97 0.27
C TRP A 76 7.63 18.41 1.66
N MET A 77 8.31 19.25 2.46
CA MET A 77 8.64 18.98 3.85
C MET A 77 8.16 20.13 4.71
N GLU A 78 7.48 19.81 5.79
CA GLU A 78 6.96 20.77 6.77
C GLU A 78 7.57 20.47 8.14
N GLY A 79 8.21 21.46 8.75
CA GLY A 79 8.90 21.27 10.01
C GLY A 79 9.42 22.59 10.59
N PRO A 80 10.00 22.56 11.79
CA PRO A 80 10.67 23.73 12.35
C PRO A 80 11.93 24.05 11.53
N GLU A 81 12.22 25.35 11.39
CA GLU A 81 13.32 25.86 10.57
C GLU A 81 14.66 25.19 10.86
N ARG A 82 14.99 24.99 12.15
CA ARG A 82 16.24 24.35 12.56
C ARG A 82 16.42 22.91 12.03
N LEU A 83 15.31 22.20 11.77
CA LEU A 83 15.34 20.85 11.20
C LEU A 83 15.32 20.89 9.66
N LEU A 84 14.65 21.86 9.07
CA LEU A 84 14.61 22.04 7.61
C LEU A 84 15.90 22.61 7.04
N GLY A 85 16.63 23.43 7.80
CA GLY A 85 17.86 24.11 7.35
C GLY A 85 18.89 23.16 6.73
N PRO A 86 19.29 22.06 7.41
CA PRO A 86 20.17 21.04 6.82
C PRO A 86 19.61 20.39 5.56
N CYS A 87 18.30 20.13 5.50
CA CYS A 87 17.65 19.54 4.32
C CYS A 87 17.70 20.47 3.11
N VAL A 88 17.46 21.78 3.31
CA VAL A 88 17.56 22.80 2.25
C VAL A 88 18.99 22.91 1.73
N LYS A 89 19.99 22.91 2.64
CA LYS A 89 21.41 22.90 2.26
C LYS A 89 21.77 21.67 1.42
N ALA A 90 21.33 20.48 1.83
CA ALA A 90 21.56 19.26 1.07
C ALA A 90 20.87 19.31 -0.30
N HIS A 91 19.62 19.77 -0.37
CA HIS A 91 18.85 19.90 -1.62
C HIS A 91 19.58 20.79 -2.64
N GLN A 92 20.19 21.89 -2.19
CA GLN A 92 20.99 22.78 -3.05
C GLN A 92 22.10 22.04 -3.80
N PHE A 93 22.78 21.08 -3.16
CA PHE A 93 23.89 20.34 -3.76
C PHE A 93 23.47 19.05 -4.47
N LEU A 94 22.34 18.45 -4.09
CA LEU A 94 21.86 17.20 -4.70
C LEU A 94 21.12 17.43 -6.01
N VAL A 95 20.19 18.39 -6.03
CA VAL A 95 19.30 18.62 -7.18
C VAL A 95 19.15 20.10 -7.55
N PHE A 96 19.58 21.00 -6.67
CA PHE A 96 19.49 22.46 -6.79
C PHE A 96 18.06 23.00 -6.83
N THR A 97 17.25 22.57 -7.81
CA THR A 97 15.88 23.03 -8.04
C THR A 97 14.95 21.89 -8.45
N VAL A 98 13.65 22.07 -8.23
CA VAL A 98 12.56 21.23 -8.75
C VAL A 98 11.86 22.00 -9.88
N PRO A 99 11.31 21.35 -10.93
CA PRO A 99 10.67 22.05 -12.05
C PRO A 99 9.62 23.08 -11.61
N SER A 100 9.90 24.37 -11.85
CA SER A 100 9.10 25.48 -11.30
C SER A 100 7.67 25.53 -11.83
N SER A 101 7.44 25.09 -13.07
CA SER A 101 6.10 24.97 -13.64
C SER A 101 5.25 23.94 -12.88
N LEU A 102 5.82 22.78 -12.56
CA LEU A 102 5.14 21.73 -11.80
C LEU A 102 4.88 22.17 -10.35
N GLN A 103 5.82 22.87 -9.73
CA GLN A 103 5.62 23.46 -8.40
C GLN A 103 4.43 24.43 -8.38
N ARG A 104 4.32 25.32 -9.37
CA ARG A 104 3.20 26.27 -9.48
C ARG A 104 1.86 25.56 -9.70
N ALA A 105 1.83 24.54 -10.54
CA ALA A 105 0.62 23.76 -10.77
C ALA A 105 0.17 23.03 -9.51
N VAL A 106 1.09 22.43 -8.75
CA VAL A 106 0.79 21.78 -7.46
C VAL A 106 0.30 22.81 -6.43
N ALA A 107 0.94 23.98 -6.32
CA ALA A 107 0.48 25.04 -5.42
C ALA A 107 -0.95 25.48 -5.76
N GLY A 108 -1.24 25.73 -7.04
CA GLY A 108 -2.60 26.07 -7.48
C GLY A 108 -3.63 24.98 -7.19
N ALA A 109 -3.25 23.70 -7.27
CA ALA A 109 -4.14 22.58 -6.94
C ALA A 109 -4.37 22.42 -5.43
N LEU A 110 -3.38 22.73 -4.58
CA LEU A 110 -3.54 22.69 -3.12
C LEU A 110 -4.50 23.79 -2.62
N ASP A 111 -4.40 24.99 -3.20
CA ASP A 111 -5.21 26.15 -2.83
C ASP A 111 -6.59 26.17 -3.52
N GLY A 112 -6.70 25.55 -4.70
CA GLY A 112 -7.89 25.60 -5.55
C GLY A 112 -8.94 24.55 -5.19
N ALA A 113 -10.22 24.96 -5.19
CA ALA A 113 -11.36 24.11 -4.82
C ALA A 113 -11.42 22.77 -5.57
N ASP A 114 -11.09 22.76 -6.87
CA ASP A 114 -11.09 21.53 -7.68
C ASP A 114 -10.06 20.52 -7.19
N GLY A 115 -8.86 20.98 -6.83
CA GLY A 115 -7.82 20.12 -6.29
C GLY A 115 -8.19 19.60 -4.89
N GLN A 116 -8.81 20.44 -4.06
CA GLN A 116 -9.34 20.02 -2.75
C GLN A 116 -10.42 18.96 -2.88
N ALA A 117 -11.39 19.18 -3.77
CA ALA A 117 -12.42 18.20 -4.08
C ALA A 117 -11.82 16.88 -4.57
N PHE A 118 -10.79 16.94 -5.42
CA PHE A 118 -10.09 15.75 -5.91
C PHE A 118 -9.47 14.94 -4.77
N TYR A 119 -8.57 15.54 -3.96
CA TYR A 119 -7.86 14.76 -2.96
C TYR A 119 -8.77 14.32 -1.81
N HIS A 120 -9.80 15.09 -1.45
CA HIS A 120 -10.80 14.65 -0.47
C HIS A 120 -11.67 13.49 -0.98
N GLY A 121 -11.85 13.36 -2.30
CA GLY A 121 -12.57 12.23 -2.91
C GLY A 121 -11.76 10.93 -3.02
N LEU A 122 -10.43 11.00 -2.91
CA LEU A 122 -9.55 9.84 -3.14
C LEU A 122 -9.83 8.66 -2.22
N GLY A 123 -10.09 8.92 -0.93
CA GLY A 123 -10.41 7.87 0.04
C GLY A 123 -11.66 7.06 -0.35
N ALA A 124 -12.70 7.73 -0.87
CA ALA A 124 -13.93 7.08 -1.31
C ALA A 124 -13.71 6.24 -2.58
N GLU A 125 -12.96 6.77 -3.55
CA GLU A 125 -12.62 6.03 -4.78
C GLU A 125 -11.77 4.79 -4.47
N CYS A 126 -10.78 4.92 -3.59
CA CYS A 126 -9.96 3.79 -3.16
C CYS A 126 -10.74 2.74 -2.38
N ALA A 127 -11.69 3.15 -1.53
CA ALA A 127 -12.59 2.22 -0.84
C ALA A 127 -13.46 1.43 -1.84
N ARG A 128 -13.97 2.10 -2.88
CA ARG A 128 -14.75 1.45 -3.96
C ARG A 128 -13.91 0.44 -4.73
N GLN A 129 -12.70 0.80 -5.15
CA GLN A 129 -11.78 -0.11 -5.85
C GLN A 129 -11.37 -1.30 -4.99
N ARG A 130 -11.13 -1.08 -3.69
CA ARG A 130 -10.90 -2.17 -2.73
C ARG A 130 -12.10 -3.10 -2.64
N ALA A 131 -13.33 -2.58 -2.63
CA ALA A 131 -14.55 -3.37 -2.60
C ALA A 131 -14.77 -4.21 -3.88
N LEU A 132 -14.17 -3.82 -5.02
CA LEU A 132 -14.15 -4.65 -6.23
C LEU A 132 -13.16 -5.81 -6.14
N LEU A 133 -12.01 -5.61 -5.49
CA LEU A 133 -10.92 -6.58 -5.44
C LEU A 133 -11.06 -7.57 -4.27
N ALA A 134 -11.26 -7.08 -3.05
CA ALA A 134 -11.14 -7.87 -1.84
C ALA A 134 -12.12 -9.07 -1.75
N PRO A 135 -13.42 -8.94 -2.09
CA PRO A 135 -14.34 -10.07 -2.05
C PRO A 135 -13.98 -11.18 -3.04
N ARG A 136 -13.44 -10.81 -4.22
CA ARG A 136 -13.04 -11.78 -5.26
C ARG A 136 -11.79 -12.54 -4.86
N LEU A 137 -10.81 -11.86 -4.29
CA LEU A 137 -9.64 -12.53 -3.71
C LEU A 137 -10.03 -13.47 -2.56
N ALA A 138 -10.93 -13.05 -1.68
CA ALA A 138 -11.44 -13.90 -0.60
C ALA A 138 -12.19 -15.14 -1.14
N ALA A 139 -12.97 -14.98 -2.21
CA ALA A 139 -13.68 -16.10 -2.85
C ALA A 139 -12.73 -17.13 -3.50
N ILE A 140 -11.56 -16.70 -3.97
CA ILE A 140 -10.49 -17.60 -4.43
C ILE A 140 -9.87 -18.38 -3.26
N GLY A 141 -9.96 -17.85 -2.04
CA GLY A 141 -9.41 -18.45 -0.83
C GLY A 141 -8.19 -17.74 -0.24
N PHE A 142 -7.87 -16.53 -0.73
CA PHE A 142 -6.85 -15.68 -0.11
C PHE A 142 -7.33 -15.13 1.24
N ASP A 143 -6.47 -15.21 2.26
CA ASP A 143 -6.77 -14.63 3.58
C ASP A 143 -6.36 -13.16 3.59
N ILE A 144 -7.34 -12.27 3.44
CA ILE A 144 -7.12 -10.83 3.30
C ILE A 144 -6.94 -10.16 4.67
N LEU A 145 -5.84 -9.43 4.84
CA LEU A 145 -5.57 -8.66 6.05
C LEU A 145 -6.38 -7.34 6.07
N PRO A 146 -6.67 -6.78 7.26
CA PRO A 146 -7.30 -5.48 7.38
C PRO A 146 -6.51 -4.38 6.66
N ALA A 147 -7.21 -3.53 5.93
CA ALA A 147 -6.67 -2.31 5.34
C ALA A 147 -7.60 -1.14 5.69
N GLU A 148 -7.04 -0.08 6.24
CA GLU A 148 -7.75 1.10 6.72
C GLU A 148 -7.54 2.32 5.80
N GLY A 149 -6.55 2.24 4.91
CA GLY A 149 -6.28 3.24 3.90
C GLY A 149 -5.23 2.81 2.88
N THR A 150 -4.65 3.79 2.17
CA THR A 150 -3.65 3.65 1.10
C THR A 150 -4.20 3.00 -0.18
N TYR A 151 -3.31 2.47 -1.04
CA TYR A 151 -3.63 1.79 -2.30
C TYR A 151 -3.52 0.28 -2.24
N PHE A 152 -3.20 -0.27 -1.06
CA PHE A 152 -2.70 -1.63 -0.97
C PHE A 152 -3.57 -2.52 -0.10
N LEU A 153 -3.64 -3.78 -0.52
CA LEU A 153 -4.27 -4.86 0.21
C LEU A 153 -3.24 -5.97 0.38
N VAL A 154 -3.04 -6.43 1.62
CA VAL A 154 -2.16 -7.56 1.91
C VAL A 154 -3.01 -8.81 2.02
N ALA A 155 -2.53 -9.90 1.43
CA ALA A 155 -3.12 -11.22 1.52
C ALA A 155 -2.08 -12.22 2.00
N ASP A 156 -2.48 -13.12 2.90
CA ASP A 156 -1.73 -14.33 3.17
C ASP A 156 -2.05 -15.37 2.10
N VAL A 157 -0.99 -15.91 1.50
CA VAL A 157 -1.02 -16.89 0.43
C VAL A 157 -0.48 -18.25 0.86
N ALA A 158 -0.26 -18.48 2.16
CA ALA A 158 0.33 -19.72 2.68
C ALA A 158 -0.31 -20.99 2.10
N LYS A 159 -1.64 -21.00 1.92
CA LYS A 159 -2.42 -22.11 1.36
C LYS A 159 -2.09 -22.42 -0.12
N PHE A 160 -1.49 -21.47 -0.82
CA PHE A 160 -1.17 -21.57 -2.25
C PHE A 160 0.32 -21.73 -2.53
N LEU A 161 1.17 -21.72 -1.50
CA LEU A 161 2.61 -21.93 -1.65
C LEU A 161 2.87 -23.41 -2.00
N ARG A 162 3.79 -23.62 -2.95
CA ARG A 162 4.35 -24.95 -3.23
C ARG A 162 5.41 -25.32 -2.19
N ASP A 163 5.80 -26.60 -2.12
CA ASP A 163 6.84 -27.05 -1.19
C ASP A 163 8.15 -26.26 -1.36
N GLY A 164 8.59 -25.64 -0.26
CA GLY A 164 9.79 -24.81 -0.23
C GLY A 164 9.64 -23.42 -0.87
N GLU A 165 8.46 -23.06 -1.38
CA GLU A 165 8.17 -21.75 -1.97
C GLU A 165 7.89 -20.70 -0.88
N ASP A 166 8.37 -19.48 -1.10
CA ASP A 166 8.04 -18.31 -0.28
C ASP A 166 7.30 -17.25 -1.12
N ASP A 167 6.97 -16.12 -0.49
CA ASP A 167 6.22 -15.02 -1.11
C ASP A 167 6.90 -14.47 -2.37
N VAL A 168 8.24 -14.48 -2.42
CA VAL A 168 9.01 -14.09 -3.62
C VAL A 168 8.83 -15.11 -4.74
N GLY A 169 8.97 -16.41 -4.43
CA GLY A 169 8.71 -17.50 -5.37
C GLY A 169 7.29 -17.44 -5.92
N PHE A 170 6.32 -17.30 -5.03
CA PHE A 170 4.90 -17.16 -5.36
C PHE A 170 4.63 -15.95 -6.26
N ALA A 171 5.19 -14.78 -5.94
CA ALA A 171 4.99 -13.56 -6.74
C ALA A 171 5.53 -13.70 -8.18
N LYS A 172 6.70 -14.34 -8.33
CA LYS A 172 7.28 -14.64 -9.65
C LYS A 172 6.42 -15.63 -10.42
N ARG A 173 5.98 -16.70 -9.76
CA ARG A 173 5.11 -17.71 -10.34
C ARG A 173 3.79 -17.12 -10.80
N LEU A 174 3.11 -16.36 -9.95
CA LEU A 174 1.82 -15.74 -10.27
C LEU A 174 1.95 -14.76 -11.46
N THR A 175 3.06 -14.04 -11.53
CA THR A 175 3.36 -13.17 -12.68
C THR A 175 3.52 -13.97 -13.98
N ALA A 176 4.29 -15.05 -13.95
CA ALA A 176 4.59 -15.84 -15.14
C ALA A 176 3.39 -16.69 -15.60
N GLU A 177 2.69 -17.34 -14.66
CA GLU A 177 1.65 -18.33 -14.95
C GLU A 177 0.25 -17.69 -15.05
N ALA A 178 -0.09 -16.74 -14.17
CA ALA A 178 -1.40 -16.07 -14.17
C ALA A 178 -1.38 -14.68 -14.84
N GLY A 179 -0.20 -14.14 -15.16
CA GLY A 179 -0.08 -12.78 -15.72
C GLY A 179 -0.51 -11.68 -14.74
N VAL A 180 -0.48 -11.95 -13.43
CA VAL A 180 -0.84 -10.99 -12.37
C VAL A 180 0.34 -10.84 -11.43
N THR A 181 0.86 -9.61 -11.33
CA THR A 181 2.00 -9.30 -10.47
C THR A 181 1.57 -8.78 -9.12
N VAL A 182 2.06 -9.42 -8.07
CA VAL A 182 1.97 -8.98 -6.68
C VAL A 182 3.37 -8.65 -6.16
N ILE A 183 3.44 -7.90 -5.06
CA ILE A 183 4.71 -7.59 -4.41
C ILE A 183 4.86 -8.43 -3.14
N PRO A 184 5.93 -9.23 -2.98
CA PRO A 184 6.18 -9.95 -1.74
C PRO A 184 6.41 -8.98 -0.59
N VAL A 185 5.78 -9.22 0.57
CA VAL A 185 5.92 -8.35 1.74
C VAL A 185 7.32 -8.48 2.36
N SER A 186 7.98 -9.64 2.20
CA SER A 186 9.35 -9.86 2.64
C SER A 186 10.34 -8.82 2.11
N ALA A 187 10.11 -8.28 0.91
CA ALA A 187 10.96 -7.25 0.32
C ALA A 187 10.97 -5.91 1.11
N PHE A 188 10.02 -5.70 2.02
CA PHE A 188 9.98 -4.51 2.89
C PHE A 188 10.68 -4.72 4.24
N TYR A 189 11.25 -5.90 4.49
CA TYR A 189 11.98 -6.22 5.71
C TYR A 189 13.48 -6.21 5.44
N ALA A 190 14.23 -5.43 6.25
CA ALA A 190 15.68 -5.41 6.16
C ALA A 190 16.31 -6.72 6.68
N ASP A 191 15.71 -7.32 7.71
CA ASP A 191 16.11 -8.61 8.27
C ASP A 191 15.21 -9.72 7.72
N ALA A 192 15.76 -10.50 6.80
CA ALA A 192 15.05 -11.61 6.17
C ALA A 192 14.59 -12.68 7.17
N SER A 193 15.26 -12.82 8.33
CA SER A 193 14.86 -13.81 9.34
C SER A 193 13.55 -13.46 10.05
N ARG A 194 13.15 -12.18 10.00
CA ARG A 194 11.89 -11.66 10.58
C ARG A 194 10.81 -11.40 9.53
N ALA A 195 11.14 -11.59 8.26
CA ALA A 195 10.24 -11.33 7.17
C ALA A 195 9.11 -12.39 7.13
N PRO A 196 7.85 -11.97 6.89
CA PRO A 196 6.81 -12.93 6.58
C PRO A 196 7.15 -13.65 5.27
N ARG A 197 6.88 -14.95 5.20
CA ARG A 197 7.20 -15.78 4.03
C ARG A 197 6.02 -16.06 3.12
N SER A 198 4.82 -15.62 3.49
CA SER A 198 3.57 -15.93 2.78
C SER A 198 2.69 -14.71 2.52
N LEU A 199 3.15 -13.50 2.84
CA LEU A 199 2.35 -12.30 2.65
C LEU A 199 2.69 -11.64 1.32
N VAL A 200 1.68 -11.35 0.51
CA VAL A 200 1.83 -10.58 -0.74
C VAL A 200 0.91 -9.36 -0.73
N ARG A 201 1.32 -8.33 -1.46
CA ARG A 201 0.63 -7.06 -1.55
C ARG A 201 0.08 -6.84 -2.97
N PHE A 202 -1.22 -6.61 -3.03
CA PHE A 202 -1.93 -6.13 -4.23
C PHE A 202 -2.04 -4.61 -4.21
N CYS A 203 -2.03 -3.98 -5.38
CA CYS A 203 -2.31 -2.56 -5.55
C CYS A 203 -3.64 -2.40 -6.30
N PHE A 204 -4.65 -1.85 -5.62
CA PHE A 204 -5.98 -1.68 -6.20
C PHE A 204 -6.21 -0.32 -6.84
N CYS A 205 -5.27 0.63 -6.70
CA CYS A 205 -5.33 1.95 -7.37
C CYS A 205 -5.06 1.81 -8.87
N LYS A 206 -6.03 1.26 -9.61
CA LYS A 206 -6.00 0.94 -11.03
C LYS A 206 -7.38 1.22 -11.63
N GLN A 207 -7.44 1.34 -12.96
CA GLN A 207 -8.72 1.36 -13.67
C GLN A 207 -9.52 0.08 -13.38
N ASP A 208 -10.83 0.21 -13.25
CA ASP A 208 -11.75 -0.90 -12.97
C ASP A 208 -11.57 -2.07 -13.93
N SER A 209 -11.40 -1.79 -15.22
CA SER A 209 -11.18 -2.82 -16.25
C SER A 209 -9.91 -3.65 -15.98
N LYS A 210 -8.85 -3.04 -15.43
CA LYS A 210 -7.62 -3.75 -15.06
C LYS A 210 -7.79 -4.55 -13.76
N LEU A 211 -8.56 -4.04 -12.80
CA LEU A 211 -8.90 -4.80 -11.59
C LEU A 211 -9.74 -6.03 -11.94
N GLN A 212 -10.74 -5.85 -12.79
CA GLN A 212 -11.64 -6.92 -13.23
C GLN A 212 -10.88 -8.00 -14.00
N GLU A 213 -10.02 -7.60 -14.94
CA GLU A 213 -9.17 -8.53 -15.70
C GLU A 213 -8.18 -9.26 -14.80
N GLY A 214 -7.55 -8.56 -13.85
CA GLY A 214 -6.66 -9.18 -12.87
C GLY A 214 -7.38 -10.24 -12.04
N CYS A 215 -8.57 -9.93 -11.53
CA CYS A 215 -9.38 -10.90 -10.79
C CYS A 215 -9.80 -12.09 -11.66
N ARG A 216 -10.24 -11.86 -12.91
CA ARG A 216 -10.63 -12.93 -13.85
C ARG A 216 -9.49 -13.93 -14.05
N ARG A 217 -8.26 -13.43 -14.29
CA ARG A 217 -7.07 -14.27 -14.46
C ARG A 217 -6.75 -15.10 -13.22
N LEU A 218 -6.89 -14.51 -12.03
CA LEU A 218 -6.67 -15.24 -10.78
C LEU A 218 -7.75 -16.31 -10.57
N GLU A 219 -9.01 -15.99 -10.83
CA GLU A 219 -10.13 -16.93 -10.76
C GLU A 219 -9.95 -18.11 -11.72
N GLU A 220 -9.49 -17.87 -12.95
CA GLU A 220 -9.17 -18.94 -13.91
C GLU A 220 -7.98 -19.79 -13.46
N TYR A 221 -6.90 -19.15 -13.01
CA TYR A 221 -5.68 -19.82 -12.58
C TYR A 221 -5.91 -20.74 -11.36
N PHE A 222 -6.64 -20.26 -10.35
CA PHE A 222 -6.94 -21.04 -9.14
C PHE A 222 -8.19 -21.92 -9.29
N GLY A 223 -9.17 -21.53 -10.11
CA GLY A 223 -10.37 -22.31 -10.40
C GLY A 223 -10.10 -23.55 -11.25
N GLY A 224 -9.08 -23.52 -12.12
CA GLY A 224 -8.64 -24.69 -12.88
C GLY A 224 -8.04 -25.80 -12.02
N ALA A 225 -7.46 -25.47 -10.85
CA ALA A 225 -6.85 -26.45 -9.94
C ALA A 225 -7.90 -27.32 -9.22
N GLY A 226 -9.13 -26.82 -9.02
CA GLY A 226 -10.24 -27.58 -8.43
C GLY A 226 -10.79 -28.70 -9.33
N ASN A 227 -10.73 -28.52 -10.66
CA ASN A 227 -11.15 -29.55 -11.61
C ASN A 227 -10.06 -30.59 -11.91
N GLY A 228 -8.78 -30.26 -11.72
CA GLY A 228 -7.67 -31.22 -11.88
C GLY A 228 -7.63 -32.29 -10.80
N ALA A 229 -7.88 -31.92 -9.54
CA ALA A 229 -7.93 -32.86 -8.43
C ALA A 229 -9.19 -33.76 -8.47
N ALA A 230 -10.35 -33.20 -8.87
CA ALA A 230 -11.57 -33.99 -9.07
C ALA A 230 -11.48 -34.94 -10.28
N ALA A 231 -10.81 -34.52 -11.37
CA ALA A 231 -10.57 -35.39 -12.52
C ALA A 231 -9.55 -36.50 -12.23
N ALA A 232 -8.52 -36.23 -11.42
CA ALA A 232 -7.57 -37.25 -10.97
C ALA A 232 -8.21 -38.29 -10.04
N ALA A 233 -9.05 -37.85 -9.09
CA ALA A 233 -9.80 -38.75 -8.20
C ALA A 233 -10.87 -39.57 -8.95
N GLY A 234 -11.50 -38.99 -9.99
CA GLY A 234 -12.44 -39.71 -10.86
C GLY A 234 -11.78 -40.75 -11.77
N ALA A 235 -10.53 -40.50 -12.20
CA ALA A 235 -9.75 -41.42 -13.03
C ALA A 235 -9.22 -42.63 -12.22
N GLU A 236 -8.80 -42.43 -10.96
CA GLU A 236 -8.43 -43.53 -10.06
C GLU A 236 -9.62 -44.41 -9.67
N ALA A 237 -10.81 -43.83 -9.47
CA ALA A 237 -12.03 -44.60 -9.20
C ALA A 237 -12.52 -45.42 -10.41
N ALA A 238 -12.29 -44.93 -11.64
CA ALA A 238 -12.65 -45.65 -12.87
C ALA A 238 -11.65 -46.78 -13.22
N ALA A 239 -10.40 -46.72 -12.74
CA ALA A 239 -9.40 -47.76 -12.96
C ALA A 239 -9.52 -48.96 -11.99
N GLY A 240 -10.28 -48.82 -10.89
CA GLY A 240 -10.50 -49.87 -9.89
C GLY A 240 -11.73 -50.76 -10.10
N LEU A 241 -12.50 -50.55 -11.18
CA LEU A 241 -13.73 -51.28 -11.50
C LEU A 241 -13.74 -51.73 -12.96
N ALA A 242 -12.87 -52.70 -13.28
CA ALA A 242 -13.09 -53.60 -14.40
C ALA A 242 -12.64 -55.02 -13.98
N PRO A 243 -13.46 -56.06 -14.21
CA PRO A 243 -13.21 -57.44 -13.77
C PRO A 243 -12.09 -58.13 -14.55
#